data_AF-F8LED5-F1
#
_entry.id   AF-F8LED5-F1
#
_cell.length_a   1.000
_cell.length_b   1.000
_cell.length_c   1.000
_cell.angle_alpha   90.00
_cell.angle_beta   90.00
_cell.angle_gamma   90.00
#
_symmetry.space_group_name_H-M   'P 1'
#
loop_
_entity.id
_entity.type
_entity.pdbx_description
1 polymer ?
#
loop_
_entity_poly.entity_id
_entity_poly.type
_entity_poly.pdbx_seq_one_letter_code
_entity_poly.pdbx_strand_id
1 'polypeptide(L)'
;MHCKELALLAGRAWQSKETRFVHYCYHSDSRDPIPLKENFCFVLALLRSRTAENILEAKELLEKLLSYQVDGNFPIYLHEFPTCYDRFRAAEVLPSLIWMARGFHHVLGKELKDKLELSIREAVKQSLAVLESYQVDELTALRIGCSTLAAGCYFGCDHWKELGSKLTAQAEALGIQPSWFVSEMLGHRLASLNQIDVWPRLWQHCNGMYHEKLAAYCGPHLSEKQWLTGPEPNLFHLYMKDSKFQERLHPSYLLGALVHPFEKQEYLPQHQAGSLTGRKWEIYKTDCWAVSLLEQEMSVNQMFSSVYLIWNGGETLQSLVAQGGNIEQSRFIRKDREIELLFYLGPEADNDHPKDRVEAAFFCSRESTALSIEGKKATVFRLGEKVEIKSSLPFSIEFSLLEGSGDFTGHISMGNRPCQTLSEGEALDWKIAIRSVRRTPDCVLKAKLTING
;
A
#
# COMPACT_ATOMS: atom_id res chain seq x y z
N MET A 1 -15.87 3.45 13.31
CA MET A 1 -15.87 2.03 13.70
C MET A 1 -14.47 1.65 14.18
N HIS A 2 -14.33 0.89 15.26
CA HIS A 2 -13.01 0.51 15.78
C HIS A 2 -12.40 -0.57 14.86
N CYS A 3 -11.10 -0.54 14.56
CA CYS A 3 -10.46 -1.47 13.59
C CYS A 3 -10.67 -2.96 13.94
N LYS A 4 -10.86 -3.26 15.23
CA LYS A 4 -11.18 -4.61 15.71
C LYS A 4 -12.60 -5.06 15.31
N GLU A 5 -13.56 -4.15 15.32
CA GLU A 5 -14.93 -4.41 14.88
C GLU A 5 -14.98 -4.62 13.37
N LEU A 6 -14.26 -3.79 12.61
CA LEU A 6 -14.12 -3.96 11.16
C LEU A 6 -13.55 -5.32 10.78
N ALA A 7 -12.50 -5.78 11.50
CA ALA A 7 -11.93 -7.10 11.27
C ALA A 7 -12.93 -8.24 11.52
N LEU A 8 -13.71 -8.16 12.59
CA LEU A 8 -14.75 -9.15 12.89
C LEU A 8 -15.83 -9.16 11.81
N LEU A 9 -16.34 -7.98 11.44
CA LEU A 9 -17.38 -7.86 10.41
C LEU A 9 -16.89 -8.39 9.06
N ALA A 10 -15.67 -8.05 8.65
CA ALA A 10 -15.07 -8.56 7.42
C ALA A 10 -14.93 -10.09 7.45
N GLY A 11 -14.47 -10.65 8.56
CA GLY A 11 -14.43 -12.09 8.74
C GLY A 11 -15.80 -12.75 8.59
N ARG A 12 -16.85 -12.19 9.22
CA ARG A 12 -18.23 -12.69 9.08
C ARG A 12 -18.76 -12.57 7.64
N ALA A 13 -18.43 -11.50 6.92
CA ALA A 13 -18.88 -11.27 5.55
C ALA A 13 -18.27 -12.25 4.52
N TRP A 14 -17.09 -12.77 4.83
CA TRP A 14 -16.35 -13.70 3.96
C TRP A 14 -16.28 -15.13 4.50
N GLN A 15 -16.94 -15.39 5.63
CA GLN A 15 -17.05 -16.72 6.23
C GLN A 15 -18.06 -17.58 5.45
N SER A 16 -17.64 -18.78 5.04
CA SER A 16 -18.55 -19.81 4.51
C SER A 16 -19.40 -20.39 5.64
N LYS A 17 -20.69 -20.64 5.35
CA LYS A 17 -21.60 -21.29 6.30
C LYS A 17 -21.26 -22.77 6.47
N GLU A 18 -20.75 -23.39 5.42
CA GLU A 18 -20.42 -24.82 5.31
C GLU A 18 -19.10 -25.15 6.01
N THR A 19 -18.03 -24.43 5.67
CA THR A 19 -16.69 -24.73 6.19
C THR A 19 -16.39 -24.00 7.50
N ARG A 20 -17.13 -22.92 7.78
CA ARG A 20 -16.87 -21.96 8.87
C ARG A 20 -15.56 -21.17 8.72
N PHE A 21 -14.81 -21.35 7.66
CA PHE A 21 -13.61 -20.57 7.38
C PHE A 21 -13.93 -19.33 6.54
N VAL A 22 -13.03 -18.35 6.57
CA VAL A 22 -12.97 -17.27 5.59
C VAL A 22 -12.44 -17.83 4.28
N HIS A 23 -13.11 -17.50 3.18
CA HIS A 23 -12.66 -17.85 1.83
C HIS A 23 -12.28 -16.60 1.04
N TYR A 24 -11.11 -16.61 0.40
CA TYR A 24 -10.61 -15.50 -0.39
C TYR A 24 -9.45 -15.95 -1.29
N CYS A 25 -9.42 -15.49 -2.54
CA CYS A 25 -8.34 -15.71 -3.48
C CYS A 25 -7.58 -14.39 -3.75
N TYR A 26 -6.25 -14.41 -3.65
CA TYR A 26 -5.42 -13.21 -3.91
C TYR A 26 -5.35 -12.79 -5.38
N HIS A 27 -5.74 -13.67 -6.30
CA HIS A 27 -5.52 -13.50 -7.74
C HIS A 27 -6.79 -13.50 -8.57
N SER A 28 -7.95 -13.68 -7.94
CA SER A 28 -9.24 -13.67 -8.62
C SER A 28 -10.36 -13.36 -7.65
N ASP A 29 -11.53 -13.02 -8.19
CA ASP A 29 -12.74 -12.83 -7.39
C ASP A 29 -13.35 -14.16 -6.90
N SER A 30 -12.67 -15.30 -7.13
CA SER A 30 -13.11 -16.59 -6.59
C SER A 30 -13.06 -16.58 -5.06
N ARG A 31 -14.11 -17.17 -4.47
CA ARG A 31 -14.21 -17.44 -3.03
C ARG A 31 -14.03 -18.91 -2.71
N ASP A 32 -13.27 -19.64 -3.53
CA ASP A 32 -13.05 -21.06 -3.31
C ASP A 32 -11.89 -21.32 -2.34
N PRO A 33 -10.73 -20.64 -2.45
CA PRO A 33 -9.59 -20.89 -1.56
C PRO A 33 -9.82 -20.44 -0.12
N ILE A 34 -9.23 -21.17 0.84
CA ILE A 34 -9.23 -20.84 2.27
C ILE A 34 -7.81 -20.39 2.66
N PRO A 35 -7.53 -19.09 2.74
CA PRO A 35 -6.19 -18.61 3.05
C PRO A 35 -5.94 -18.59 4.56
N LEU A 36 -4.80 -19.15 4.98
CA LEU A 36 -4.55 -19.42 6.41
C LEU A 36 -4.30 -18.13 7.21
N LYS A 37 -3.58 -17.17 6.64
CA LYS A 37 -3.23 -15.89 7.30
C LYS A 37 -4.47 -15.11 7.72
N GLU A 38 -5.43 -14.98 6.82
CA GLU A 38 -6.70 -14.28 7.04
C GLU A 38 -7.55 -15.01 8.06
N ASN A 39 -7.54 -16.35 8.05
CA ASN A 39 -8.25 -17.15 9.05
C ASN A 39 -7.61 -17.05 10.44
N PHE A 40 -6.27 -16.98 10.56
CA PHE A 40 -5.63 -16.64 11.84
C PHE A 40 -5.99 -15.23 12.30
N CYS A 41 -6.05 -14.26 11.40
CA CYS A 41 -6.52 -12.91 11.74
C CYS A 41 -7.99 -12.91 12.19
N PHE A 42 -8.84 -13.74 11.57
CA PHE A 42 -10.24 -13.89 11.96
C PHE A 42 -10.39 -14.51 13.36
N VAL A 43 -9.63 -15.56 13.68
CA VAL A 43 -9.55 -16.12 15.03
C VAL A 43 -9.15 -15.04 16.05
N LEU A 44 -8.14 -14.22 15.73
CA LEU A 44 -7.72 -13.13 16.61
C LEU A 44 -8.81 -12.06 16.77
N ALA A 45 -9.57 -11.76 15.71
CA ALA A 45 -10.71 -10.83 15.76
C ALA A 45 -11.83 -11.37 16.66
N LEU A 46 -12.16 -12.66 16.55
CA LEU A 46 -13.14 -13.35 17.41
C LEU A 46 -12.74 -13.28 18.89
N LEU A 47 -11.49 -13.62 19.22
CA LEU A 47 -10.97 -13.52 20.59
C LEU A 47 -11.05 -12.09 21.14
N ARG A 48 -10.72 -11.09 20.30
CA ARG A 48 -10.77 -9.67 20.67
C ARG A 48 -12.17 -9.15 20.94
N SER A 49 -13.22 -9.77 20.41
CA SER A 49 -14.62 -9.41 20.68
C SER A 49 -15.07 -9.75 22.10
N ARG A 50 -14.38 -10.69 22.77
CA ARG A 50 -14.61 -11.12 24.16
C ARG A 50 -16.02 -11.64 24.46
N THR A 51 -16.81 -12.05 23.45
CA THR A 51 -18.08 -12.75 23.68
C THR A 51 -17.84 -14.26 23.84
N ALA A 52 -18.64 -14.93 24.66
CA ALA A 52 -18.48 -16.37 24.92
C ALA A 52 -18.61 -17.21 23.63
N GLU A 53 -19.58 -16.88 22.78
CA GLU A 53 -19.82 -17.54 21.49
C GLU A 53 -18.61 -17.40 20.55
N ASN A 54 -18.09 -16.17 20.40
CA ASN A 54 -16.93 -15.94 19.53
C ASN A 54 -15.66 -16.59 20.09
N ILE A 55 -15.49 -16.66 21.41
CA ILE A 55 -14.35 -17.37 22.02
C ILE A 55 -14.44 -18.87 21.74
N LEU A 56 -15.62 -19.48 21.86
CA LEU A 56 -15.80 -20.90 21.57
C LEU A 56 -15.47 -21.21 20.10
N GLU A 57 -16.01 -20.41 19.18
CA GLU A 57 -15.72 -20.54 17.76
C GLU A 57 -14.23 -20.32 17.44
N ALA A 58 -13.61 -19.32 18.07
CA ALA A 58 -12.18 -19.06 17.89
C ALA A 58 -11.34 -20.27 18.29
N LYS A 59 -11.70 -20.98 19.36
CA LYS A 59 -10.99 -22.18 19.81
C LYS A 59 -11.09 -23.31 18.79
N GLU A 60 -12.30 -23.57 18.29
CA GLU A 60 -12.54 -24.60 17.26
C GLU A 60 -11.78 -24.32 15.97
N LEU A 61 -11.81 -23.07 15.50
CA LEU A 61 -11.08 -22.65 14.29
C LEU A 61 -9.57 -22.72 14.50
N LEU A 62 -9.07 -22.23 15.64
CA LEU A 62 -7.65 -22.26 15.96
C LEU A 62 -7.12 -23.69 15.99
N GLU A 63 -7.83 -24.62 16.64
CA GLU A 63 -7.42 -26.02 16.71
C GLU A 63 -7.28 -26.65 15.32
N LYS A 64 -8.24 -26.39 14.43
CA LYS A 64 -8.19 -26.84 13.04
C LYS A 64 -7.02 -26.21 12.29
N LEU A 65 -6.83 -24.89 12.38
CA LEU A 65 -5.77 -24.18 11.65
C LEU A 65 -4.37 -24.66 12.06
N LEU A 66 -4.14 -24.89 13.35
CA LEU A 66 -2.86 -25.39 13.85
C LEU A 66 -2.51 -26.80 13.32
N SER A 67 -3.51 -27.61 12.95
CA SER A 67 -3.29 -28.95 12.37
C SER A 67 -2.68 -28.93 10.95
N TYR A 68 -2.71 -27.78 10.27
CA TYR A 68 -2.15 -27.60 8.94
C TYR A 68 -0.67 -27.16 8.96
N GLN A 69 -0.03 -27.11 10.13
CA GLN A 69 1.40 -26.81 10.21
C GLN A 69 2.21 -28.01 9.72
N VAL A 70 3.16 -27.76 8.81
CA VAL A 70 4.07 -28.76 8.26
C VAL A 70 5.50 -28.25 8.41
N ASP A 71 6.33 -28.98 9.15
CA ASP A 71 7.73 -28.63 9.44
C ASP A 71 7.90 -27.18 9.91
N GLY A 72 7.00 -26.71 10.78
CA GLY A 72 6.98 -25.35 11.30
C GLY A 72 6.40 -24.29 10.35
N ASN A 73 6.13 -24.62 9.09
CA ASN A 73 5.54 -23.71 8.10
C ASN A 73 4.03 -23.95 7.91
N PHE A 74 3.38 -23.06 7.15
CA PHE A 74 1.96 -23.15 6.80
C PHE A 74 1.77 -22.96 5.28
N PRO A 75 0.78 -23.62 4.67
CA PRO A 75 0.43 -23.35 3.28
C PRO A 75 -0.19 -21.95 3.11
N ILE A 76 -0.19 -21.44 1.89
CA ILE A 76 -0.90 -20.18 1.56
C ILE A 76 -2.39 -20.43 1.74
N TYR A 77 -2.88 -21.48 1.08
CA TYR A 77 -4.26 -21.92 1.12
C TYR A 77 -4.36 -23.34 1.67
N LEU A 78 -5.43 -23.62 2.39
CA LEU A 78 -5.67 -24.93 3.01
C LEU A 78 -5.55 -26.10 2.01
N HIS A 79 -5.98 -25.90 0.77
CA HIS A 79 -5.95 -26.94 -0.27
C HIS A 79 -4.55 -27.31 -0.79
N GLU A 80 -3.51 -26.53 -0.43
CA GLU A 80 -2.12 -26.88 -0.76
C GLU A 80 -1.56 -27.94 0.18
N PHE A 81 -2.18 -28.13 1.36
CA PHE A 81 -1.74 -29.08 2.36
C PHE A 81 -1.63 -30.52 1.79
N PRO A 82 -0.55 -31.26 2.11
CA PRO A 82 0.50 -30.94 3.09
C PRO A 82 1.67 -30.10 2.54
N THR A 83 1.59 -29.59 1.32
CA THR A 83 2.67 -28.83 0.71
C THR A 83 2.66 -27.37 1.16
N CYS A 84 3.84 -26.82 1.47
CA CYS A 84 4.02 -25.39 1.73
C CYS A 84 4.91 -24.77 0.64
N TYR A 85 4.30 -24.27 -0.44
CA TYR A 85 5.06 -23.69 -1.57
C TYR A 85 5.81 -22.41 -1.19
N ASP A 86 5.22 -21.61 -0.32
CA ASP A 86 5.80 -20.37 0.17
C ASP A 86 6.50 -20.59 1.52
N ARG A 87 7.83 -20.47 1.50
CA ARG A 87 8.69 -20.66 2.67
C ARG A 87 8.58 -19.57 3.72
N PHE A 88 7.98 -18.43 3.40
CA PHE A 88 7.89 -17.26 4.29
C PHE A 88 6.59 -17.22 5.10
N ARG A 89 5.68 -18.18 4.91
CA ARG A 89 4.35 -18.16 5.54
C ARG A 89 4.37 -18.26 7.05
N ALA A 90 5.30 -19.03 7.62
CA ALA A 90 5.54 -19.05 9.07
C ALA A 90 5.73 -17.63 9.63
N ALA A 91 6.60 -16.83 8.98
CA ALA A 91 6.87 -15.46 9.39
C ALA A 91 5.63 -14.56 9.28
N GLU A 92 4.77 -14.78 8.28
CA GLU A 92 3.54 -14.00 8.09
C GLU A 92 2.47 -14.25 9.17
N VAL A 93 2.34 -15.50 9.64
CA VAL A 93 1.29 -15.88 10.60
C VAL A 93 1.73 -15.70 12.06
N LEU A 94 3.03 -15.73 12.33
CA LEU A 94 3.61 -15.58 13.68
C LEU A 94 3.04 -14.40 14.48
N PRO A 95 2.88 -13.17 13.91
CA PRO A 95 2.28 -12.06 14.64
C PRO A 95 0.91 -12.40 15.24
N SER A 96 0.04 -13.06 14.47
CA SER A 96 -1.29 -13.46 14.94
C SER A 96 -1.20 -14.47 16.07
N LEU A 97 -0.34 -15.50 15.93
CA LEU A 97 -0.17 -16.55 16.92
C LEU A 97 0.38 -16.01 18.25
N ILE A 98 1.40 -15.15 18.19
CA ILE A 98 2.01 -14.52 19.37
C ILE A 98 1.00 -13.64 20.09
N TRP A 99 0.16 -12.89 19.37
CA TRP A 99 -0.91 -12.10 19.96
C TRP A 99 -1.95 -12.95 20.67
N MET A 100 -2.34 -14.09 20.08
CA MET A 100 -3.23 -15.05 20.73
C MET A 100 -2.63 -15.59 22.03
N ALA A 101 -1.36 -16.01 22.00
CA ALA A 101 -0.67 -16.56 23.16
C ALA A 101 -0.55 -15.52 24.29
N ARG A 102 -0.10 -14.30 23.97
CA ARG A 102 0.05 -13.23 24.99
C ARG A 102 -1.28 -12.75 25.55
N GLY A 103 -2.23 -12.44 24.67
CA GLY A 103 -3.47 -11.75 25.06
C GLY A 103 -4.59 -12.67 25.53
N PHE A 104 -4.60 -13.93 25.09
CA PHE A 104 -5.78 -14.79 25.19
C PHE A 104 -5.51 -16.21 25.72
N HIS A 105 -4.28 -16.54 26.13
CA HIS A 105 -3.95 -17.87 26.68
C HIS A 105 -4.89 -18.34 27.80
N HIS A 106 -5.41 -17.42 28.62
CA HIS A 106 -6.29 -17.73 29.75
C HIS A 106 -7.66 -18.28 29.33
N VAL A 107 -8.14 -18.02 28.11
CA VAL A 107 -9.44 -18.53 27.60
C VAL A 107 -9.32 -19.75 26.69
N LEU A 108 -8.13 -20.08 26.20
CA LEU A 108 -7.93 -21.20 25.27
C LEU A 108 -8.10 -22.56 25.96
N GLY A 109 -7.81 -22.65 27.25
CA GLY A 109 -7.66 -23.92 27.95
C GLY A 109 -6.29 -24.54 27.70
N LYS A 110 -5.87 -25.48 28.57
CA LYS A 110 -4.49 -25.99 28.62
C LYS A 110 -4.05 -26.64 27.31
N GLU A 111 -4.82 -27.58 26.78
CA GLU A 111 -4.43 -28.35 25.59
C GLU A 111 -4.23 -27.46 24.35
N LEU A 112 -5.20 -26.59 24.04
CA LEU A 112 -5.10 -25.71 22.88
C LEU A 112 -3.99 -24.67 23.06
N LYS A 113 -3.78 -24.18 24.30
CA LYS A 113 -2.64 -23.32 24.62
C LYS A 113 -1.32 -24.05 24.33
N ASP A 114 -1.16 -25.29 24.79
CA ASP A 114 0.07 -26.06 24.58
C ASP A 114 0.32 -26.34 23.09
N LYS A 115 -0.75 -26.63 22.30
CA LYS A 115 -0.67 -26.75 20.83
C LYS A 115 -0.24 -25.45 20.16
N LEU A 116 -0.83 -24.31 20.56
CA LEU A 116 -0.46 -22.99 20.05
C LEU A 116 1.01 -22.66 20.36
N GLU A 117 1.46 -22.93 21.59
CA GLU A 117 2.83 -22.68 22.01
C GLU A 117 3.84 -23.53 21.25
N LEU A 118 3.55 -24.83 21.05
CA LEU A 118 4.37 -25.69 20.21
C LEU A 118 4.45 -25.14 18.78
N SER A 119 3.31 -24.74 18.22
CA SER A 119 3.25 -24.22 16.86
C SER A 119 4.08 -22.93 16.67
N ILE A 120 4.03 -22.02 17.65
CA ILE A 120 4.88 -20.81 17.65
C ILE A 120 6.36 -21.21 17.68
N ARG A 121 6.76 -22.18 18.50
CA ARG A 121 8.17 -22.61 18.59
C ARG A 121 8.68 -23.15 17.26
N GLU A 122 7.91 -24.00 16.59
CA GLU A 122 8.29 -24.55 15.30
C GLU A 122 8.28 -23.48 14.19
N ALA A 123 7.32 -22.55 14.21
CA ALA A 123 7.28 -21.44 13.26
C ALA A 123 8.46 -20.46 13.43
N VAL A 124 8.91 -20.21 14.67
CA VAL A 124 10.12 -19.40 14.94
C VAL A 124 11.36 -20.13 14.39
N LYS A 125 11.53 -21.43 14.70
CA LYS A 125 12.66 -22.22 14.18
C LYS A 125 12.70 -22.19 12.65
N GLN A 126 11.58 -22.45 12.00
CA GLN A 126 11.47 -22.45 10.55
C GLN A 126 11.79 -21.06 9.96
N SER A 127 11.28 -19.99 10.56
CA SER A 127 11.55 -18.63 10.12
C SER A 127 13.04 -18.26 10.21
N LEU A 128 13.71 -18.69 11.29
CA LEU A 128 15.15 -18.50 11.46
C LEU A 128 15.95 -19.32 10.44
N ALA A 129 15.57 -20.57 10.20
CA ALA A 129 16.22 -21.41 9.18
C ALA A 129 16.11 -20.81 7.77
N VAL A 130 14.96 -20.21 7.44
CA VAL A 130 14.76 -19.49 6.17
C VAL A 130 15.68 -18.27 6.07
N LEU A 131 15.82 -17.52 7.15
CA LEU A 131 16.71 -16.36 7.22
C LEU A 131 18.20 -16.74 7.02
N GLU A 132 18.61 -17.91 7.52
CA GLU A 132 19.98 -18.43 7.34
C GLU A 132 20.23 -18.97 5.94
N SER A 133 19.20 -19.55 5.30
CA SER A 133 19.35 -20.29 4.04
C SER A 133 19.11 -19.43 2.79
N TYR A 134 18.42 -18.30 2.93
CA TYR A 134 17.97 -17.51 1.80
C TYR A 134 18.22 -16.02 1.99
N GLN A 135 18.42 -15.33 0.87
CA GLN A 135 18.35 -13.88 0.85
C GLN A 135 16.89 -13.46 1.08
N VAL A 136 16.66 -12.67 2.12
CA VAL A 136 15.34 -12.14 2.46
C VAL A 136 15.32 -10.63 2.32
N ASP A 137 14.15 -10.07 2.04
CA ASP A 137 13.96 -8.63 2.09
C ASP A 137 13.96 -8.12 3.54
N GLU A 138 14.22 -6.83 3.70
CA GLU A 138 14.35 -6.20 5.01
C GLU A 138 13.07 -6.24 5.85
N LEU A 139 11.87 -6.18 5.23
CA LEU A 139 10.62 -6.23 5.98
C LEU A 139 10.37 -7.65 6.52
N THR A 140 10.68 -8.67 5.73
CA THR A 140 10.62 -10.07 6.17
C THR A 140 11.62 -10.32 7.30
N ALA A 141 12.87 -9.85 7.17
CA ALA A 141 13.88 -9.95 8.23
C ALA A 141 13.42 -9.27 9.53
N LEU A 142 12.87 -8.05 9.44
CA LEU A 142 12.32 -7.33 10.59
C LEU A 142 11.19 -8.12 11.27
N ARG A 143 10.27 -8.66 10.47
CA ARG A 143 9.14 -9.46 10.97
C ARG A 143 9.61 -10.68 11.74
N ILE A 144 10.61 -11.39 11.21
CA ILE A 144 11.23 -12.54 11.87
C ILE A 144 11.90 -12.11 13.17
N GLY A 145 12.71 -11.04 13.16
CA GLY A 145 13.37 -10.50 14.34
C GLY A 145 12.39 -10.12 15.45
N CYS A 146 11.34 -9.36 15.12
CA CYS A 146 10.30 -8.94 16.06
C CYS A 146 9.54 -10.13 16.64
N SER A 147 9.16 -11.10 15.80
CA SER A 147 8.41 -12.29 16.24
C SER A 147 9.28 -13.19 17.12
N THR A 148 10.56 -13.36 16.78
CA THR A 148 11.53 -14.12 17.59
C THR A 148 11.77 -13.47 18.94
N LEU A 149 11.97 -12.15 18.99
CA LEU A 149 12.10 -11.41 20.25
C LEU A 149 10.82 -11.54 21.08
N ALA A 150 9.65 -11.36 20.45
CA ALA A 150 8.38 -11.44 21.14
C ALA A 150 8.12 -12.84 21.73
N ALA A 151 8.44 -13.90 20.97
CA ALA A 151 8.39 -15.28 21.44
C ALA A 151 9.41 -15.53 22.56
N GLY A 152 10.65 -15.01 22.44
CA GLY A 152 11.67 -15.10 23.48
C GLY A 152 11.24 -14.48 24.80
N CYS A 153 10.60 -13.32 24.76
CA CYS A 153 9.99 -12.69 25.93
C CYS A 153 8.84 -13.51 26.51
N TYR A 154 7.95 -14.06 25.67
CA TYR A 154 6.81 -14.86 26.11
C TYR A 154 7.24 -16.18 26.77
N PHE A 155 8.21 -16.89 26.19
CA PHE A 155 8.69 -18.18 26.68
C PHE A 155 9.83 -18.10 27.70
N GLY A 156 10.35 -16.90 27.98
CA GLY A 156 11.54 -16.75 28.82
C GLY A 156 12.82 -17.33 28.21
N CYS A 157 12.93 -17.38 26.88
CA CYS A 157 14.11 -17.92 26.19
C CYS A 157 15.10 -16.81 25.86
N ASP A 158 16.18 -16.70 26.62
CA ASP A 158 17.16 -15.60 26.48
C ASP A 158 17.89 -15.62 25.14
N HIS A 159 18.20 -16.80 24.61
CA HIS A 159 18.78 -16.94 23.27
C HIS A 159 17.91 -16.28 22.18
N TRP A 160 16.59 -16.49 22.22
CA TRP A 160 15.67 -15.85 21.27
C TRP A 160 15.51 -14.36 21.51
N LYS A 161 15.58 -13.90 22.76
CA LYS A 161 15.57 -12.45 23.06
C LYS A 161 16.80 -11.77 22.45
N GLU A 162 17.98 -12.35 22.65
CA GLU A 162 19.23 -11.81 22.11
C GLU A 162 19.23 -11.81 20.58
N LEU A 163 18.90 -12.96 19.98
CA LEU A 163 18.85 -13.11 18.52
C LEU A 163 17.80 -12.17 17.89
N GLY A 164 16.59 -12.15 18.44
CA GLY A 164 15.52 -11.28 17.95
C GLY A 164 15.88 -9.80 18.07
N SER A 165 16.48 -9.38 19.18
CA SER A 165 16.97 -8.00 19.36
C SER A 165 18.04 -7.64 18.33
N LYS A 166 18.99 -8.56 18.08
CA LYS A 166 20.04 -8.37 17.07
C LYS A 166 19.47 -8.21 15.67
N LEU A 167 18.57 -9.10 15.26
CA LEU A 167 17.93 -9.06 13.93
C LEU A 167 17.12 -7.79 13.72
N THR A 168 16.35 -7.40 14.73
CA THR A 168 15.57 -6.16 14.73
C THR A 168 16.49 -4.94 14.58
N ALA A 169 17.57 -4.86 15.36
CA ALA A 169 18.54 -3.76 15.29
C ALA A 169 19.30 -3.72 13.95
N GLN A 170 19.57 -4.88 13.34
CA GLN A 170 20.16 -4.95 12.01
C GLN A 170 19.22 -4.38 10.93
N ALA A 171 17.93 -4.70 11.00
CA ALA A 171 16.94 -4.13 10.09
C ALA A 171 16.82 -2.60 10.28
N GLU A 172 16.90 -2.09 11.52
CA GLU A 172 16.95 -0.65 11.81
C GLU A 172 18.16 0.05 11.20
N ALA A 173 19.33 -0.59 11.31
CA ALA A 173 20.58 -0.02 10.84
C ALA A 173 20.60 0.20 9.32
N LEU A 174 19.74 -0.49 8.56
CA LEU A 174 19.54 -0.24 7.13
C LEU A 174 18.88 1.12 6.85
N GLY A 175 18.28 1.78 7.84
CA GLY A 175 17.65 3.07 7.67
C GLY A 175 16.39 3.02 6.78
N ILE A 176 16.10 4.13 6.11
CA ILE A 176 14.91 4.26 5.26
C ILE A 176 15.13 3.48 3.96
N GLN A 177 14.36 2.41 3.80
CA GLN A 177 14.33 1.55 2.62
C GLN A 177 13.12 1.88 1.72
N PRO A 178 13.08 1.45 0.44
CA PRO A 178 11.92 1.66 -0.43
C PRO A 178 10.58 1.19 0.17
N SER A 179 10.59 0.14 0.99
CA SER A 179 9.42 -0.38 1.72
C SER A 179 8.78 0.63 2.68
N TRP A 180 9.51 1.71 3.06
CA TRP A 180 8.99 2.79 3.90
C TRP A 180 8.08 3.77 3.16
N PHE A 181 7.94 3.63 1.84
CA PHE A 181 7.14 4.50 1.00
C PHE A 181 5.99 3.76 0.32
N VAL A 182 5.75 2.51 0.72
CA VAL A 182 4.61 1.71 0.24
C VAL A 182 3.67 1.52 1.41
N SER A 183 2.44 2.04 1.32
CA SER A 183 1.48 2.03 2.42
C SER A 183 1.20 0.62 2.94
N GLU A 184 1.03 -0.37 2.06
CA GLU A 184 0.86 -1.78 2.44
C GLU A 184 2.04 -2.30 3.29
N MET A 185 3.27 -2.05 2.85
CA MET A 185 4.49 -2.48 3.56
C MET A 185 4.67 -1.74 4.88
N LEU A 186 4.34 -0.44 4.95
CA LEU A 186 4.34 0.35 6.18
C LEU A 186 3.38 -0.25 7.22
N GLY A 187 2.19 -0.68 6.80
CA GLY A 187 1.23 -1.35 7.67
C GLY A 187 1.78 -2.64 8.28
N HIS A 188 2.44 -3.46 7.48
CA HIS A 188 3.08 -4.69 7.93
C HIS A 188 4.30 -4.44 8.84
N ARG A 189 5.05 -3.36 8.60
CA ARG A 189 6.13 -2.91 9.49
C ARG A 189 5.57 -2.52 10.86
N LEU A 190 4.52 -1.70 10.89
CA LEU A 190 3.84 -1.32 12.12
C LEU A 190 3.33 -2.54 12.90
N ALA A 191 2.71 -3.51 12.22
CA ALA A 191 2.25 -4.73 12.88
C ALA A 191 3.39 -5.60 13.44
N SER A 192 4.52 -5.66 12.74
CA SER A 192 5.70 -6.38 13.23
C SER A 192 6.24 -5.74 14.51
N LEU A 193 6.41 -4.42 14.51
CA LEU A 193 6.97 -3.67 15.62
C LEU A 193 6.03 -3.54 16.82
N ASN A 194 4.72 -3.52 16.60
CA ASN A 194 3.75 -3.58 17.70
C ASN A 194 3.93 -4.82 18.58
N GLN A 195 4.59 -5.89 18.12
CA GLN A 195 4.89 -7.05 18.96
C GLN A 195 5.94 -6.77 20.05
N ILE A 196 6.78 -5.74 19.88
CA ILE A 196 7.95 -5.46 20.74
C ILE A 196 8.08 -3.97 21.09
N ASP A 197 6.95 -3.25 21.03
CA ASP A 197 6.80 -1.79 21.08
C ASP A 197 7.19 -1.06 19.78
N VAL A 198 6.31 -0.16 19.32
CA VAL A 198 6.54 0.61 18.09
C VAL A 198 7.53 1.73 18.34
N TRP A 199 8.48 1.88 17.42
CA TRP A 199 9.47 2.95 17.48
C TRP A 199 8.84 4.33 17.26
N PRO A 200 9.14 5.32 18.14
CA PRO A 200 8.70 6.69 17.95
C PRO A 200 9.06 7.27 16.56
N ARG A 201 10.25 6.93 16.05
CA ARG A 201 10.71 7.37 14.72
C ARG A 201 9.84 6.83 13.58
N LEU A 202 9.38 5.57 13.66
CA LEU A 202 8.48 5.02 12.66
C LEU A 202 7.13 5.73 12.70
N TRP A 203 6.59 5.99 13.89
CA TRP A 203 5.35 6.76 14.02
C TRP A 203 5.46 8.16 13.43
N GLN A 204 6.57 8.84 13.71
CA GLN A 204 6.85 10.15 13.12
C GLN A 204 6.90 10.08 11.58
N HIS A 205 7.50 9.03 11.02
CA HIS A 205 7.50 8.79 9.58
C HIS A 205 6.09 8.53 9.04
N CYS A 206 5.32 7.63 9.66
CA CYS A 206 3.94 7.32 9.27
C CYS A 206 3.03 8.54 9.31
N ASN A 207 3.10 9.37 10.35
CA ASN A 207 2.39 10.64 10.44
C ASN A 207 2.86 11.63 9.36
N GLY A 208 4.17 11.62 9.07
CA GLY A 208 4.77 12.34 7.96
C GLY A 208 4.23 11.94 6.58
N MET A 209 3.80 10.70 6.41
CA MET A 209 3.25 10.17 5.16
C MET A 209 1.72 10.19 5.07
N TYR A 210 1.02 10.64 6.12
CA TYR A 210 -0.44 10.65 6.18
C TYR A 210 -1.01 12.07 6.23
N HIS A 211 -2.16 12.27 5.60
CA HIS A 211 -2.90 13.52 5.67
C HIS A 211 -4.18 13.32 6.46
N GLU A 212 -4.27 13.93 7.65
CA GLU A 212 -5.36 13.63 8.59
C GLU A 212 -6.72 14.12 8.11
N LYS A 213 -6.83 15.37 7.63
CA LYS A 213 -8.09 15.94 7.15
C LYS A 213 -8.63 15.23 5.90
N LEU A 214 -7.74 14.80 5.00
CA LEU A 214 -8.10 14.01 3.82
C LEU A 214 -8.28 12.51 4.13
N ALA A 215 -7.82 12.08 5.29
CA ALA A 215 -7.73 10.70 5.73
C ALA A 215 -6.90 9.76 4.81
N ALA A 216 -5.90 10.29 4.08
CA ALA A 216 -5.23 9.57 3.00
C ALA A 216 -3.71 9.47 3.16
N TYR A 217 -3.10 8.43 2.59
CA TYR A 217 -1.66 8.39 2.36
C TYR A 217 -1.26 9.47 1.34
N CYS A 218 -0.13 10.14 1.57
CA CYS A 218 0.35 11.26 0.75
C CYS A 218 1.88 11.25 0.54
N GLY A 219 2.54 10.13 0.83
CA GLY A 219 3.95 9.94 0.52
C GLY A 219 4.20 9.60 -0.96
N PRO A 220 5.47 9.38 -1.36
CA PRO A 220 5.83 8.85 -2.67
C PRO A 220 4.90 7.72 -3.07
N HIS A 221 4.15 7.94 -4.14
CA HIS A 221 3.01 7.09 -4.50
C HIS A 221 3.46 5.95 -5.39
N LEU A 222 3.46 4.75 -4.83
CA LEU A 222 3.47 3.52 -5.62
C LEU A 222 2.05 3.26 -6.12
N SER A 223 1.91 2.71 -7.32
CA SER A 223 0.67 2.25 -7.94
C SER A 223 -0.11 1.32 -7.02
N GLU A 224 -0.99 1.90 -6.19
CA GLU A 224 -1.83 1.14 -5.28
C GLU A 224 -2.95 0.48 -6.04
N LYS A 225 -3.24 -0.79 -5.72
CA LYS A 225 -4.44 -1.46 -6.21
C LYS A 225 -5.66 -0.64 -5.80
N GLN A 226 -6.64 -0.57 -6.71
CA GLN A 226 -7.91 0.07 -6.41
C GLN A 226 -8.99 -0.96 -6.13
N TRP A 227 -9.89 -0.62 -5.21
CA TRP A 227 -11.11 -1.35 -4.94
C TRP A 227 -12.30 -0.40 -5.14
N LEU A 228 -13.18 -0.75 -6.09
CA LEU A 228 -14.28 0.12 -6.53
C LEU A 228 -13.74 1.49 -6.98
N THR A 229 -14.16 2.58 -6.34
CA THR A 229 -13.79 3.96 -6.70
C THR A 229 -12.59 4.51 -5.92
N GLY A 230 -11.97 3.72 -5.03
CA GLY A 230 -10.88 4.19 -4.16
C GLY A 230 -9.70 3.21 -4.06
N PRO A 231 -8.63 3.58 -3.32
CA PRO A 231 -7.53 2.66 -3.04
C PRO A 231 -8.03 1.45 -2.24
N GLU A 232 -7.46 0.29 -2.51
CA GLU A 232 -7.74 -0.92 -1.73
C GLU A 232 -7.35 -0.67 -0.25
N PRO A 233 -8.25 -0.98 0.71
CA PRO A 233 -7.91 -0.82 2.10
C PRO A 233 -6.75 -1.75 2.49
N ASN A 234 -5.78 -1.23 3.22
CA ASN A 234 -4.63 -1.99 3.68
C ASN A 234 -4.36 -1.72 5.17
N LEU A 235 -3.39 -2.44 5.73
CA LEU A 235 -3.09 -2.40 7.15
C LEU A 235 -2.64 -1.01 7.63
N PHE A 236 -1.97 -0.22 6.78
CA PHE A 236 -1.60 1.16 7.14
C PHE A 236 -2.84 2.03 7.29
N HIS A 237 -3.78 1.97 6.34
CA HIS A 237 -5.04 2.71 6.44
C HIS A 237 -5.83 2.33 7.72
N LEU A 238 -5.78 1.05 8.13
CA LEU A 238 -6.36 0.58 9.39
C LEU A 238 -5.64 1.12 10.63
N TYR A 239 -4.30 1.25 10.62
CA TYR A 239 -3.57 1.93 11.70
C TYR A 239 -3.96 3.40 11.80
N MET A 240 -4.07 4.09 10.66
CA MET A 240 -4.39 5.51 10.64
C MET A 240 -5.86 5.83 10.97
N LYS A 241 -6.69 4.80 11.17
CA LYS A 241 -8.12 4.88 11.50
C LYS A 241 -8.89 5.71 10.48
N ASP A 242 -8.61 5.52 9.19
CA ASP A 242 -9.40 6.17 8.14
C ASP A 242 -10.88 5.79 8.35
N SER A 243 -11.71 6.77 8.66
CA SER A 243 -13.12 6.55 8.98
C SER A 243 -13.99 6.47 7.72
N LYS A 244 -13.40 6.63 6.52
CA LYS A 244 -14.10 6.67 5.23
C LYS A 244 -14.14 5.32 4.50
N PHE A 245 -13.98 4.22 5.23
CA PHE A 245 -14.07 2.89 4.63
C PHE A 245 -15.50 2.57 4.21
N GLN A 246 -15.61 2.13 2.95
CA GLN A 246 -16.84 1.93 2.19
C GLN A 246 -17.78 0.88 2.80
N GLU A 247 -19.06 0.93 2.39
CA GLU A 247 -20.13 0.02 2.83
C GLU A 247 -19.83 -1.48 2.60
N ARG A 248 -18.96 -1.82 1.65
CA ARG A 248 -18.58 -3.20 1.34
C ARG A 248 -17.31 -3.61 2.09
N LEU A 249 -17.43 -4.65 2.91
CA LEU A 249 -16.33 -5.20 3.70
C LEU A 249 -15.35 -5.97 2.81
N HIS A 250 -14.09 -5.52 2.76
CA HIS A 250 -13.00 -6.17 2.03
C HIS A 250 -12.21 -7.15 2.94
N PRO A 251 -11.68 -8.29 2.44
CA PRO A 251 -10.90 -9.24 3.25
C PRO A 251 -9.70 -8.62 3.96
N SER A 252 -9.04 -7.63 3.36
CA SER A 252 -7.91 -6.90 3.95
C SER A 252 -8.24 -6.25 5.30
N TYR A 253 -9.51 -5.99 5.61
CA TYR A 253 -9.94 -5.53 6.93
C TYR A 253 -9.70 -6.53 8.05
N LEU A 254 -9.55 -7.83 7.76
CA LEU A 254 -9.15 -8.85 8.74
C LEU A 254 -7.81 -8.50 9.39
N LEU A 255 -6.89 -7.86 8.66
CA LEU A 255 -5.60 -7.40 9.20
C LEU A 255 -5.78 -6.38 10.33
N GLY A 256 -6.95 -5.74 10.46
CA GLY A 256 -7.34 -4.89 11.59
C GLY A 256 -7.26 -5.62 12.94
N ALA A 257 -7.32 -6.96 12.93
CA ALA A 257 -7.07 -7.78 14.10
C ALA A 257 -5.63 -7.68 14.62
N LEU A 258 -4.67 -7.17 13.84
CA LEU A 258 -3.29 -6.95 14.26
C LEU A 258 -3.07 -5.54 14.83
N VAL A 259 -3.99 -4.60 14.58
CA VAL A 259 -3.86 -3.20 15.01
C VAL A 259 -4.02 -3.08 16.52
N HIS A 260 -3.09 -2.38 17.16
CA HIS A 260 -3.18 -2.02 18.58
C HIS A 260 -3.50 -0.55 18.79
N PRO A 261 -4.19 -0.20 19.90
CA PRO A 261 -4.37 1.19 20.25
C PRO A 261 -3.01 1.88 20.44
N PHE A 262 -2.86 3.03 19.82
CA PHE A 262 -1.74 3.93 20.05
C PHE A 262 -2.30 5.34 20.24
N GLU A 263 -1.56 6.15 20.98
CA GLU A 263 -1.82 7.58 21.06
C GLU A 263 -1.25 8.23 19.80
N LYS A 264 -2.14 8.80 18.99
CA LYS A 264 -1.74 9.53 17.81
C LYS A 264 -1.17 10.87 18.26
N GLN A 265 0.08 11.14 17.90
CA GLN A 265 0.61 12.49 17.99
C GLN A 265 0.15 13.29 16.78
N GLU A 266 -0.54 14.40 17.00
CA GLU A 266 -0.90 15.38 15.98
C GLU A 266 0.39 16.09 15.52
N TYR A 267 1.07 15.50 14.54
CA TYR A 267 2.28 16.09 13.96
C TYR A 267 2.20 16.02 12.44
N LEU A 268 1.91 17.16 11.83
CA LEU A 268 1.88 17.35 10.40
C LEU A 268 2.92 18.40 10.01
N PRO A 269 4.16 18.00 9.70
CA PRO A 269 5.05 18.91 9.03
C PRO A 269 4.44 19.25 7.67
N GLN A 270 4.25 20.54 7.42
CA GLN A 270 3.68 21.05 6.17
C GLN A 270 4.52 20.65 4.95
N HIS A 271 5.82 20.45 5.16
CA HIS A 271 6.77 20.08 4.12
C HIS A 271 7.74 19.02 4.63
N GLN A 272 7.99 18.01 3.81
CA GLN A 272 9.04 17.01 4.01
C GLN A 272 9.79 16.78 2.71
N ALA A 273 11.08 16.48 2.82
CA ALA A 273 11.90 16.15 1.68
C ALA A 273 12.95 15.12 2.08
N GLY A 274 13.43 14.36 1.09
CA GLY A 274 14.50 13.41 1.31
C GLY A 274 15.02 12.81 0.02
N SER A 275 15.78 11.73 0.16
CA SER A 275 16.28 10.92 -0.95
C SER A 275 15.84 9.47 -0.78
N LEU A 276 15.36 8.86 -1.86
CA LEU A 276 15.03 7.45 -1.95
C LEU A 276 15.92 6.83 -3.03
N THR A 277 16.88 5.99 -2.62
CA THR A 277 17.86 5.36 -3.52
C THR A 277 18.54 6.38 -4.45
N GLY A 278 18.94 7.53 -3.92
CA GLY A 278 19.56 8.64 -4.67
C GLY A 278 18.58 9.60 -5.34
N ARG A 279 17.29 9.28 -5.42
CA ARG A 279 16.26 10.09 -6.08
C ARG A 279 15.62 11.06 -5.12
N LYS A 280 15.50 12.33 -5.49
CA LYS A 280 14.86 13.33 -4.63
C LYS A 280 13.35 13.05 -4.52
N TRP A 281 12.80 13.25 -3.33
CA TRP A 281 11.36 13.30 -3.12
C TRP A 281 10.99 14.49 -2.24
N GLU A 282 9.78 15.02 -2.45
CA GLU A 282 9.16 16.07 -1.64
C GLU A 282 7.70 15.73 -1.38
N ILE A 283 7.23 16.05 -0.17
CA ILE A 283 5.82 16.05 0.20
C ILE A 283 5.50 17.44 0.70
N TYR A 284 4.42 18.02 0.17
CA TYR A 284 3.87 19.27 0.66
C TYR A 284 2.39 19.08 0.98
N LYS A 285 1.97 19.58 2.14
CA LYS A 285 0.61 19.41 2.67
C LYS A 285 0.03 20.77 3.00
N THR A 286 -1.27 20.90 2.80
CA THR A 286 -2.08 22.01 3.30
C THR A 286 -3.24 21.43 4.10
N ASP A 287 -4.24 22.24 4.43
CA ASP A 287 -5.44 21.75 5.09
C ASP A 287 -6.39 20.98 4.17
N CYS A 288 -6.33 21.26 2.86
CA CYS A 288 -7.32 20.78 1.88
C CYS A 288 -6.73 19.96 0.72
N TRP A 289 -5.40 19.93 0.59
CA TRP A 289 -4.70 19.16 -0.43
C TRP A 289 -3.26 18.81 -0.02
N ALA A 290 -2.71 17.76 -0.61
CA ALA A 290 -1.29 17.44 -0.53
C ALA A 290 -0.75 16.97 -1.88
N VAL A 291 0.55 17.17 -2.08
CA VAL A 291 1.26 16.69 -3.25
C VAL A 291 2.54 15.97 -2.83
N SER A 292 2.75 14.79 -3.42
CA SER A 292 4.01 14.07 -3.39
C SER A 292 4.70 14.17 -4.75
N LEU A 293 6.00 14.42 -4.73
CA LEU A 293 6.87 14.50 -5.90
C LEU A 293 8.02 13.51 -5.73
N LEU A 294 8.36 12.80 -6.80
CA LEU A 294 9.46 11.83 -6.81
C LEU A 294 10.15 11.87 -8.17
N GLU A 295 11.48 12.01 -8.14
CA GLU A 295 12.30 11.85 -9.34
C GLU A 295 12.38 10.38 -9.75
N GLN A 296 12.37 10.10 -11.06
CA GLN A 296 12.35 8.74 -11.58
C GLN A 296 13.41 8.52 -12.65
N GLU A 297 13.83 7.26 -12.79
CA GLU A 297 14.67 6.74 -13.86
C GLU A 297 14.11 5.36 -14.27
N MET A 298 13.98 5.11 -15.58
CA MET A 298 13.29 3.94 -16.15
C MET A 298 13.87 2.60 -15.72
N SER A 299 15.15 2.56 -15.35
CA SER A 299 15.84 1.37 -14.88
C SER A 299 15.26 0.82 -13.55
N VAL A 300 14.43 1.60 -12.84
CA VAL A 300 13.90 1.24 -11.53
C VAL A 300 12.41 1.59 -11.41
N ASN A 301 11.55 0.67 -11.86
CA ASN A 301 10.11 0.59 -11.60
C ASN A 301 9.20 1.69 -12.20
N GLN A 302 8.43 1.33 -13.23
CA GLN A 302 7.22 2.05 -13.71
C GLN A 302 6.09 2.14 -12.66
N MET A 303 6.31 1.64 -11.45
CA MET A 303 5.30 1.53 -10.41
C MET A 303 5.09 2.83 -9.63
N PHE A 304 6.07 3.73 -9.55
CA PHE A 304 5.88 5.00 -8.84
C PHE A 304 5.28 6.06 -9.77
N SER A 305 4.57 7.04 -9.19
CA SER A 305 4.14 8.25 -9.89
C SER A 305 5.12 9.40 -9.66
N SER A 306 5.42 10.17 -10.71
CA SER A 306 6.32 11.35 -10.60
C SER A 306 5.69 12.48 -9.80
N VAL A 307 4.36 12.60 -9.90
CA VAL A 307 3.52 13.46 -9.07
C VAL A 307 2.32 12.68 -8.59
N TYR A 308 1.92 12.91 -7.34
CA TYR A 308 0.66 12.45 -6.76
C TYR A 308 0.05 13.61 -5.98
N LEU A 309 -0.93 14.28 -6.57
CA LEU A 309 -1.70 15.35 -5.95
C LEU A 309 -3.04 14.75 -5.49
N ILE A 310 -3.42 15.03 -4.24
CA ILE A 310 -4.71 14.65 -3.65
C ILE A 310 -5.42 15.84 -3.06
N TRP A 311 -6.75 15.85 -3.13
CA TRP A 311 -7.58 16.90 -2.55
C TRP A 311 -8.98 16.38 -2.18
N ASN A 312 -9.69 17.16 -1.36
CA ASN A 312 -11.03 16.82 -0.95
C ASN A 312 -12.06 17.15 -2.04
N GLY A 313 -12.68 16.14 -2.66
CA GLY A 313 -13.77 16.29 -3.63
C GLY A 313 -15.17 16.41 -3.01
N GLY A 314 -15.28 16.51 -1.68
CA GLY A 314 -16.53 16.40 -0.95
C GLY A 314 -16.71 15.00 -0.39
N GLU A 315 -17.46 14.15 -1.09
CA GLU A 315 -17.75 12.77 -0.65
C GLU A 315 -16.58 11.80 -0.89
N THR A 316 -15.87 11.96 -2.01
CA THR A 316 -14.75 11.08 -2.40
C THR A 316 -13.43 11.85 -2.48
N LEU A 317 -12.32 11.16 -2.13
CA LEU A 317 -10.97 11.67 -2.31
C LEU A 317 -10.66 11.73 -3.80
N GLN A 318 -10.15 12.87 -4.27
CA GLN A 318 -9.78 13.07 -5.67
C GLN A 318 -8.25 13.06 -5.81
N SER A 319 -7.76 12.66 -6.99
CA SER A 319 -6.32 12.60 -7.23
C SER A 319 -5.93 12.92 -8.68
N LEU A 320 -4.68 13.38 -8.83
CA LEU A 320 -3.97 13.51 -10.09
C LEU A 320 -2.62 12.78 -9.96
N VAL A 321 -2.34 11.87 -10.87
CA VAL A 321 -1.04 11.17 -10.97
C VAL A 321 -0.43 11.34 -12.36
N ALA A 322 0.90 11.44 -12.43
CA ALA A 322 1.64 11.27 -13.69
C ALA A 322 2.24 9.87 -13.73
N GLN A 323 1.80 9.06 -14.70
CA GLN A 323 2.22 7.68 -14.83
C GLN A 323 2.23 7.22 -16.29
N GLY A 324 3.26 6.45 -16.65
CA GLY A 324 3.41 5.86 -17.98
C GLY A 324 3.88 6.84 -19.04
N GLY A 325 3.85 6.38 -20.29
CA GLY A 325 4.46 7.06 -21.42
C GLY A 325 5.92 6.65 -21.64
N ASN A 326 6.54 7.21 -22.68
CA ASN A 326 7.92 6.94 -23.08
C ASN A 326 8.92 7.87 -22.35
N ILE A 327 8.86 7.89 -21.02
CA ILE A 327 9.68 8.75 -20.15
C ILE A 327 10.82 7.91 -19.59
N GLU A 328 12.07 8.22 -19.95
CA GLU A 328 13.26 7.59 -19.38
C GLU A 328 13.60 8.13 -17.99
N GLN A 329 13.40 9.42 -17.79
CA GLN A 329 13.73 10.08 -16.55
C GLN A 329 12.74 11.19 -16.27
N SER A 330 12.40 11.38 -15.00
CA SER A 330 11.65 12.54 -14.55
C SER A 330 12.38 13.29 -13.44
N ARG A 331 12.30 14.62 -13.51
CA ARG A 331 12.79 15.55 -12.50
C ARG A 331 11.71 16.56 -12.18
N PHE A 332 11.81 17.24 -11.03
CA PHE A 332 10.84 18.24 -10.65
C PHE A 332 11.48 19.49 -10.04
N ILE A 333 10.81 20.63 -10.25
CA ILE A 333 11.11 21.91 -9.60
C ILE A 333 9.82 22.41 -8.97
N ARG A 334 9.81 22.62 -7.66
CA ARG A 334 8.67 23.18 -6.94
C ARG A 334 8.93 24.65 -6.59
N LYS A 335 7.99 25.53 -6.94
CA LYS A 335 7.99 26.96 -6.63
C LYS A 335 6.62 27.34 -6.08
N ASP A 336 6.49 27.31 -4.75
CA ASP A 336 5.22 27.59 -4.05
C ASP A 336 4.04 26.77 -4.63
N ARG A 337 3.15 27.40 -5.41
CA ARG A 337 1.97 26.80 -6.07
C ARG A 337 2.23 26.27 -7.48
N GLU A 338 3.45 26.38 -7.98
CA GLU A 338 3.86 25.87 -9.28
C GLU A 338 4.78 24.66 -9.12
N ILE A 339 4.51 23.62 -9.91
CA ILE A 339 5.33 22.42 -10.01
C ILE A 339 5.69 22.23 -11.47
N GLU A 340 6.98 22.27 -11.79
CA GLU A 340 7.49 21.96 -13.12
C GLU A 340 8.02 20.53 -13.10
N LEU A 341 7.41 19.65 -13.90
CA LEU A 341 7.87 18.29 -14.14
C LEU A 341 8.64 18.26 -15.45
N LEU A 342 9.87 17.77 -15.41
CA LEU A 342 10.75 17.63 -16.57
C LEU A 342 10.80 16.15 -16.95
N PHE A 343 10.28 15.80 -18.11
CA PHE A 343 10.25 14.45 -18.65
C PHE A 343 11.29 14.32 -19.77
N TYR A 344 12.34 13.57 -19.51
CA TYR A 344 13.34 13.17 -20.49
C TYR A 344 12.78 11.97 -21.23
N LEU A 345 12.51 12.15 -22.52
CA LEU A 345 11.86 11.12 -23.31
C LEU A 345 12.87 10.07 -23.76
N GLY A 346 12.44 8.81 -23.79
CA GLY A 346 13.26 7.73 -24.33
C GLY A 346 13.44 7.82 -25.84
N PRO A 347 14.13 6.83 -26.45
CA PRO A 347 14.23 6.68 -27.89
C PRO A 347 12.86 6.80 -28.55
N GLU A 348 12.82 7.30 -29.79
CA GLU A 348 11.59 7.30 -30.56
C GLU A 348 11.05 5.86 -30.60
N ALA A 349 9.82 5.66 -30.11
CA ALA A 349 9.23 4.35 -30.07
C ALA A 349 9.03 3.84 -31.50
N ASP A 350 9.79 2.83 -31.88
CA ASP A 350 9.68 2.14 -33.15
C ASP A 350 8.40 1.30 -33.11
N ASN A 351 7.28 1.72 -33.75
CA ASN A 351 6.04 0.95 -33.67
C ASN A 351 5.04 1.18 -34.81
N ASP A 352 4.55 0.06 -35.35
CA ASP A 352 3.49 -0.13 -36.34
C ASP A 352 2.08 0.33 -35.91
N HIS A 353 1.89 0.89 -34.70
CA HIS A 353 0.58 1.40 -34.23
C HIS A 353 0.62 2.82 -33.62
N PRO A 354 -0.14 3.80 -34.18
CA PRO A 354 -0.23 5.18 -33.68
C PRO A 354 -0.80 5.37 -32.26
N LYS A 355 -1.39 4.33 -31.65
CA LYS A 355 -1.95 4.38 -30.29
C LYS A 355 -0.87 4.29 -29.21
N ASP A 356 0.34 3.87 -29.56
CA ASP A 356 1.42 3.56 -28.61
C ASP A 356 2.41 4.72 -28.41
N ARG A 357 2.27 5.82 -29.16
CA ARG A 357 3.15 7.01 -29.06
C ARG A 357 2.73 7.98 -27.96
N VAL A 358 2.42 7.50 -26.77
CA VAL A 358 2.19 8.37 -25.60
C VAL A 358 3.54 8.68 -24.97
N GLU A 359 3.92 9.96 -24.98
CA GLU A 359 5.20 10.42 -24.40
C GLU A 359 5.05 10.64 -22.90
N ALA A 360 3.96 11.27 -22.46
CA ALA A 360 3.65 11.47 -21.05
C ALA A 360 2.13 11.43 -20.82
N ALA A 361 1.69 10.93 -19.67
CA ALA A 361 0.28 10.88 -19.32
C ALA A 361 0.02 11.24 -17.85
N PHE A 362 -1.05 12.00 -17.65
CA PHE A 362 -1.65 12.28 -16.36
C PHE A 362 -3.04 11.64 -16.28
N PHE A 363 -3.38 11.14 -15.10
CA PHE A 363 -4.69 10.58 -14.79
C PHE A 363 -5.31 11.37 -13.64
N CYS A 364 -6.47 11.98 -13.90
CA CYS A 364 -7.20 12.83 -12.96
C CYS A 364 -8.57 12.21 -12.66
N SER A 365 -8.91 12.06 -11.37
CA SER A 365 -10.22 11.55 -10.95
C SER A 365 -11.37 12.34 -11.59
N ARG A 366 -12.41 11.65 -12.09
CA ARG A 366 -13.48 12.24 -12.92
C ARG A 366 -14.72 12.71 -12.15
N GLU A 367 -15.05 12.06 -11.03
CA GLU A 367 -16.36 12.14 -10.34
C GLU A 367 -16.77 13.56 -9.88
N SER A 368 -15.83 14.49 -9.82
CA SER A 368 -16.09 15.90 -9.49
C SER A 368 -15.19 16.89 -10.25
N THR A 369 -14.70 16.48 -11.42
CA THR A 369 -13.77 17.29 -12.21
C THR A 369 -14.27 17.52 -13.64
N ALA A 370 -14.14 18.77 -14.07
CA ALA A 370 -14.38 19.16 -15.45
C ALA A 370 -13.09 19.71 -16.07
N LEU A 371 -12.84 19.37 -17.33
CA LEU A 371 -11.67 19.82 -18.08
C LEU A 371 -12.05 20.86 -19.13
N SER A 372 -11.24 21.91 -19.26
CA SER A 372 -11.27 22.86 -20.38
C SER A 372 -9.85 23.11 -20.91
N ILE A 373 -9.77 23.57 -22.15
CA ILE A 373 -8.52 24.04 -22.77
C ILE A 373 -8.73 25.51 -23.08
N GLU A 374 -7.92 26.40 -22.49
CA GLU A 374 -8.07 27.85 -22.64
C GLU A 374 -9.52 28.33 -22.41
N GLY A 375 -10.16 27.83 -21.34
CA GLY A 375 -11.56 28.12 -21.01
C GLY A 375 -12.62 27.45 -21.89
N LYS A 376 -12.24 26.74 -22.96
CA LYS A 376 -13.16 26.12 -23.92
C LYS A 376 -13.27 24.60 -23.71
N LYS A 377 -14.44 24.03 -24.01
CA LYS A 377 -14.65 22.58 -24.01
C LYS A 377 -14.01 21.98 -25.26
N ALA A 378 -12.83 21.38 -25.11
CA ALA A 378 -12.10 20.71 -26.17
C ALA A 378 -11.41 19.46 -25.63
N THR A 379 -10.98 18.57 -26.53
CA THR A 379 -10.31 17.31 -26.19
C THR A 379 -8.92 17.17 -26.82
N VAL A 380 -8.49 18.18 -27.58
CA VAL A 380 -7.18 18.22 -28.24
C VAL A 380 -6.55 19.56 -27.93
N PHE A 381 -5.27 19.54 -27.54
CA PHE A 381 -4.50 20.74 -27.22
C PHE A 381 -3.09 20.66 -27.80
N ARG A 382 -2.44 21.81 -27.94
CA ARG A 382 -1.07 21.99 -28.40
C ARG A 382 -0.18 22.37 -27.22
N LEU A 383 1.13 22.32 -27.45
CA LEU A 383 2.10 22.88 -26.50
C LEU A 383 1.81 24.37 -26.28
N GLY A 384 1.92 24.82 -25.03
CA GLY A 384 1.62 26.19 -24.58
C GLY A 384 0.15 26.45 -24.26
N GLU A 385 -0.78 25.57 -24.66
CA GLU A 385 -2.19 25.70 -24.27
C GLU A 385 -2.41 25.09 -22.87
N LYS A 386 -3.18 25.80 -22.04
CA LYS A 386 -3.49 25.37 -20.68
C LYS A 386 -4.68 24.43 -20.67
N VAL A 387 -4.45 23.24 -20.12
CA VAL A 387 -5.50 22.31 -19.71
C VAL A 387 -5.91 22.69 -18.29
N GLU A 388 -7.11 23.21 -18.11
CA GLU A 388 -7.66 23.63 -16.82
C GLU A 388 -8.52 22.52 -16.22
N ILE A 389 -8.26 22.21 -14.95
CA ILE A 389 -9.00 21.25 -14.16
C ILE A 389 -9.86 22.06 -13.18
N LYS A 390 -11.17 22.05 -13.41
CA LYS A 390 -12.17 22.66 -12.54
C LYS A 390 -12.65 21.63 -11.53
N SER A 391 -12.32 21.86 -10.26
CA SER A 391 -12.75 21.05 -9.13
C SER A 391 -12.78 21.92 -7.86
N SER A 392 -13.01 21.32 -6.68
CA SER A 392 -12.83 22.00 -5.39
C SER A 392 -11.40 22.50 -5.16
N LEU A 393 -10.40 21.90 -5.81
CA LEU A 393 -9.06 22.44 -5.99
C LEU A 393 -8.85 22.76 -7.48
N PRO A 394 -9.00 24.02 -7.91
CA PRO A 394 -8.75 24.37 -9.30
C PRO A 394 -7.24 24.34 -9.58
N PHE A 395 -6.83 23.78 -10.71
CA PHE A 395 -5.44 23.82 -11.16
C PHE A 395 -5.36 23.72 -12.69
N SER A 396 -4.17 23.94 -13.25
CA SER A 396 -3.94 23.81 -14.69
C SER A 396 -2.63 23.10 -15.00
N ILE A 397 -2.59 22.41 -16.13
CA ILE A 397 -1.40 21.78 -16.69
C ILE A 397 -1.09 22.42 -18.04
N GLU A 398 0.14 22.88 -18.23
CA GLU A 398 0.64 23.43 -19.49
C GLU A 398 1.87 22.65 -19.91
N PHE A 399 1.90 22.19 -21.17
CA PHE A 399 3.04 21.44 -21.71
C PHE A 399 3.89 22.32 -22.63
N SER A 400 5.21 22.21 -22.52
CA SER A 400 6.15 22.92 -23.39
C SER A 400 7.35 22.03 -23.71
N LEU A 401 7.98 22.22 -24.86
CA LEU A 401 9.23 21.57 -25.22
C LEU A 401 10.41 22.43 -24.73
N LEU A 402 11.33 21.86 -23.97
CA LEU A 402 12.53 22.56 -23.48
C LEU A 402 13.76 22.26 -24.34
N GLU A 403 13.94 21.02 -24.74
CA GLU A 403 15.08 20.54 -25.53
C GLU A 403 14.58 19.63 -26.65
N GLY A 404 15.34 19.56 -27.74
CA GLY A 404 15.00 18.80 -28.95
C GLY A 404 14.02 19.51 -29.88
N SER A 405 13.47 18.76 -30.85
CA SER A 405 12.43 19.26 -31.77
C SER A 405 11.44 18.14 -32.10
N GLY A 406 10.17 18.48 -32.33
CA GLY A 406 9.16 17.49 -32.71
C GLY A 406 7.75 18.06 -32.79
N ASP A 407 6.87 17.30 -33.41
CA ASP A 407 5.45 17.61 -33.52
C ASP A 407 4.69 16.88 -32.41
N PHE A 408 4.26 17.63 -31.40
CA PHE A 408 3.54 17.12 -30.24
C PHE A 408 2.06 17.53 -30.27
N THR A 409 1.19 16.62 -29.86
CA THR A 409 -0.25 16.88 -29.72
C THR A 409 -0.76 16.25 -28.44
N GLY A 410 -1.52 17.04 -27.69
CA GLY A 410 -2.18 16.63 -26.46
C GLY A 410 -3.61 16.16 -26.71
N HIS A 411 -4.03 15.14 -25.97
CA HIS A 411 -5.38 14.61 -25.99
C HIS A 411 -5.93 14.44 -24.58
N ILE A 412 -7.22 14.71 -24.43
CA ILE A 412 -8.02 14.41 -23.25
C ILE A 412 -8.99 13.31 -23.63
N SER A 413 -8.93 12.19 -22.92
CA SER A 413 -9.87 11.07 -23.09
C SER A 413 -10.30 10.54 -21.73
N MET A 414 -11.37 9.75 -21.70
CA MET A 414 -11.64 8.90 -20.54
C MET A 414 -10.64 7.74 -20.55
N GLY A 415 -10.19 7.32 -19.38
CA GLY A 415 -9.29 6.19 -19.24
C GLY A 415 -9.09 5.80 -17.79
N ASN A 416 -8.32 4.74 -17.58
CA ASN A 416 -7.93 4.27 -16.26
C ASN A 416 -6.41 4.40 -16.12
N ARG A 417 -5.96 4.79 -14.93
CA ARG A 417 -4.52 4.69 -14.61
C ARG A 417 -4.11 3.20 -14.54
N PRO A 418 -2.84 2.85 -14.78
CA PRO A 418 -2.41 1.45 -14.86
C PRO A 418 -2.81 0.53 -13.70
N CYS A 419 -2.95 1.05 -12.48
CA CYS A 419 -3.33 0.26 -11.31
C CYS A 419 -4.84 0.01 -11.13
N GLN A 420 -5.67 0.61 -11.98
CA GLN A 420 -7.13 0.39 -12.00
C GLN A 420 -7.45 -0.81 -12.89
N THR A 421 -7.49 -2.00 -12.28
CA THR A 421 -7.97 -3.23 -12.92
C THR A 421 -9.48 -3.34 -12.75
N LEU A 422 -10.24 -2.65 -13.61
CA LEU A 422 -11.71 -2.72 -13.65
C LEU A 422 -12.20 -3.59 -14.81
N SER A 423 -13.43 -4.07 -14.71
CA SER A 423 -14.15 -4.73 -15.81
C SER A 423 -14.22 -3.83 -17.06
N GLU A 424 -14.21 -4.44 -18.24
CA GLU A 424 -14.22 -3.73 -19.52
C GLU A 424 -15.37 -2.69 -19.59
N GLY A 425 -15.04 -1.43 -19.88
CA GLY A 425 -16.00 -0.36 -20.17
C GLY A 425 -16.13 0.74 -19.11
N GLU A 426 -15.60 0.54 -17.90
CA GLU A 426 -15.61 1.58 -16.85
C GLU A 426 -14.34 2.43 -16.88
N ALA A 427 -14.50 3.76 -16.90
CA ALA A 427 -13.39 4.72 -16.85
C ALA A 427 -13.56 5.70 -15.68
N LEU A 428 -12.66 5.66 -14.70
CA LEU A 428 -12.73 6.48 -13.50
C LEU A 428 -11.97 7.81 -13.61
N ASP A 429 -11.02 7.89 -14.55
CA ASP A 429 -10.16 9.05 -14.72
C ASP A 429 -10.35 9.74 -16.08
N TRP A 430 -10.04 11.03 -16.10
CA TRP A 430 -9.58 11.71 -17.29
C TRP A 430 -8.10 11.40 -17.52
N LYS A 431 -7.77 10.93 -18.72
CA LYS A 431 -6.40 10.79 -19.22
C LYS A 431 -6.03 12.04 -20.02
N ILE A 432 -5.05 12.79 -19.54
CA ILE A 432 -4.43 13.93 -20.23
C ILE A 432 -3.07 13.46 -20.74
N ALA A 433 -2.96 13.21 -22.03
CA ALA A 433 -1.77 12.59 -22.62
C ALA A 433 -1.15 13.46 -23.72
N ILE A 434 0.17 13.58 -23.72
CA ILE A 434 0.95 14.13 -24.84
C ILE A 434 1.45 12.99 -25.71
N ARG A 435 1.31 13.15 -27.02
CA ARG A 435 1.84 12.26 -28.04
C ARG A 435 2.79 13.01 -28.96
N SER A 436 3.73 12.29 -29.55
CA SER A 436 4.55 12.80 -30.65
C SER A 436 4.18 12.10 -31.96
N VAL A 437 4.26 12.85 -33.07
CA VAL A 437 4.17 12.29 -34.43
C VAL A 437 5.56 12.01 -34.98
N ARG A 438 6.51 12.91 -34.71
CA ARG A 438 7.93 12.79 -35.03
C ARG A 438 8.70 13.67 -34.06
N ARG A 439 9.85 13.24 -33.59
CA ARG A 439 10.70 14.05 -32.71
C ARG A 439 12.15 13.62 -32.73
N THR A 440 13.03 14.46 -32.23
CA THR A 440 14.42 14.07 -31.94
C THR A 440 14.47 13.16 -30.70
N PRO A 441 15.49 12.29 -30.60
CA PRO A 441 15.63 11.38 -29.46
C PRO A 441 15.81 12.08 -28.12
N ASP A 442 16.47 13.24 -28.11
CA ASP A 442 16.89 14.04 -26.96
C ASP A 442 15.82 15.00 -26.42
N CYS A 443 14.54 14.74 -26.71
CA CYS A 443 13.47 15.66 -26.32
C CYS A 443 13.26 15.68 -24.80
N VAL A 444 13.14 16.90 -24.25
CA VAL A 444 12.72 17.13 -22.87
C VAL A 444 11.41 17.89 -22.86
N LEU A 445 10.34 17.23 -22.42
CA LEU A 445 9.03 17.86 -22.22
C LEU A 445 8.92 18.40 -20.79
N LYS A 446 8.47 19.64 -20.66
CA LYS A 446 8.04 20.21 -19.39
C LYS A 446 6.54 20.20 -19.28
N ALA A 447 6.02 19.68 -18.16
CA ALA A 447 4.64 19.90 -17.73
C ALA A 447 4.63 20.82 -16.51
N LYS A 448 4.06 22.01 -16.67
CA LYS A 448 3.88 22.98 -15.60
C LYS A 448 2.49 22.83 -14.99
N LEU A 449 2.43 22.35 -13.76
CA LEU A 449 1.23 22.27 -12.93
C LEU A 449 1.13 23.53 -12.07
N THR A 450 0.02 24.27 -12.17
CA THR A 450 -0.23 25.50 -11.37
C THR A 450 -1.49 25.31 -10.54
N ILE A 451 -1.36 25.33 -9.22
CA ILE A 451 -2.48 25.18 -8.28
C ILE A 451 -3.10 26.55 -8.04
N ASN A 452 -4.36 26.70 -8.43
CA ASN A 452 -5.10 27.96 -8.39
C ASN A 452 -6.02 27.97 -7.16
N GLY A 453 -5.49 28.37 -5.99
CA GLY A 453 -6.29 28.43 -4.75
C GLY A 453 -5.46 28.86 -3.57
#